data_AF-A0AAU1F7Q1-F1
#
_entry.id   AF-A0AAU1F7Q1-F1
#
_cell.length_a   1.000
_cell.length_b   1.000
_cell.length_c   1.000
_cell.angle_alpha   90.00
_cell.angle_beta   90.00
_cell.angle_gamma   90.00
#
_symmetry.space_group_name_H-M   'P 1'
#
loop_
_entity.id
_entity.type
_entity.pdbx_description
1 polymer ?
#
loop_
_entity_poly.entity_id
_entity_poly.type
_entity_poly.pdbx_seq_one_letter_code
_entity_poly.pdbx_strand_id
1 'polypeptide(L)'
;MIRNLPRRPLAAAAVVARGLGAMAAAPPAPADQPALEHCVLDLDTGPQTCYGELSAAFAAASDGQITDAPDNPKAASQDSGLQGLREETLRLMSDSGASSRVVVGTFFKDKNYGGGSLTLFGPEPGKGDQDWVAS
;
A
#
# COMPACT_ATOMS: atom_id res chain seq x y z
N MET A 1 -29.83 -31.60 4.12
CA MET A 1 -30.09 -32.80 4.95
C MET A 1 -29.58 -32.52 6.35
N ILE A 2 -30.43 -32.71 7.36
CA ILE A 2 -30.22 -32.37 8.78
C ILE A 2 -29.82 -33.65 9.54
N ARG A 3 -29.00 -33.51 10.60
CA ARG A 3 -29.04 -34.21 11.92
C ARG A 3 -27.65 -34.73 12.35
N ASN A 4 -27.14 -34.58 13.57
CA ASN A 4 -27.76 -34.47 14.91
C ASN A 4 -26.78 -33.83 15.93
N LEU A 5 -27.33 -33.08 16.89
CA LEU A 5 -26.71 -32.75 18.19
C LEU A 5 -27.15 -33.76 19.27
N PRO A 6 -26.29 -34.08 20.24
CA PRO A 6 -26.73 -34.38 21.61
C PRO A 6 -25.87 -33.60 22.64
N ARG A 7 -26.22 -33.29 23.90
CA ARG A 7 -27.42 -33.35 24.75
C ARG A 7 -27.07 -32.45 25.99
N ARG A 8 -28.03 -31.66 26.47
CA ARG A 8 -28.03 -30.81 27.72
C ARG A 8 -27.83 -31.67 29.01
N PRO A 9 -27.55 -31.15 30.25
CA PRO A 9 -28.05 -29.88 30.82
C PRO A 9 -27.23 -29.13 31.94
N LEU A 10 -27.77 -27.94 32.25
CA LEU A 10 -27.89 -27.20 33.54
C LEU A 10 -26.67 -26.50 34.20
N ALA A 11 -26.96 -25.25 34.53
CA ALA A 11 -26.12 -24.21 35.12
C ALA A 11 -25.89 -24.39 36.63
N ALA A 12 -24.78 -23.81 37.13
CA ALA A 12 -24.73 -23.16 38.43
C ALA A 12 -23.60 -22.11 38.42
N ALA A 13 -23.96 -20.87 38.72
CA ALA A 13 -23.04 -19.76 38.94
C ALA A 13 -22.41 -19.82 40.34
N ALA A 14 -21.12 -19.46 40.48
CA ALA A 14 -20.54 -18.91 41.73
C ALA A 14 -19.12 -18.34 41.51
N VAL A 15 -19.07 -17.02 41.27
CA VAL A 15 -18.22 -15.99 41.94
C VAL A 15 -16.87 -16.40 42.61
N VAL A 16 -15.78 -15.88 42.01
CA VAL A 16 -14.58 -15.20 42.59
C VAL A 16 -13.74 -15.87 43.70
N ALA A 17 -12.44 -16.09 43.45
CA ALA A 17 -11.37 -15.78 44.42
C ALA A 17 -9.98 -15.64 43.76
N ARG A 18 -9.28 -14.56 44.15
CA ARG A 18 -7.92 -14.15 43.78
C ARG A 18 -6.86 -15.21 44.07
N GLY A 19 -5.93 -15.38 43.13
CA GLY A 19 -4.60 -15.95 43.37
C GLY A 19 -3.55 -15.16 42.59
N LEU A 20 -3.02 -14.09 43.21
CA LEU A 20 -1.89 -13.31 42.70
C LEU A 20 -0.60 -14.12 42.88
N GLY A 21 -0.21 -14.88 41.86
CA GLY A 21 1.15 -15.38 41.67
C GLY A 21 1.79 -14.62 40.51
N ALA A 22 2.53 -13.56 40.81
CA ALA A 22 3.25 -12.79 39.81
C ALA A 22 4.46 -13.59 39.31
N MET A 23 4.27 -14.38 38.24
CA MET A 23 5.39 -14.73 37.37
C MET A 23 5.66 -13.49 36.52
N ALA A 24 6.78 -12.82 36.76
CA ALA A 24 7.26 -11.78 35.87
C ALA A 24 7.60 -12.45 34.53
N ALA A 25 6.65 -12.44 33.60
CA ALA A 25 6.90 -12.77 32.22
C ALA A 25 7.94 -11.77 31.70
N ALA A 26 9.10 -12.26 31.26
CA ALA A 26 10.03 -11.44 30.51
C ALA A 26 9.27 -10.81 29.33
N PRO A 27 9.47 -9.52 29.02
CA PRO A 27 8.85 -8.93 27.84
C PRO A 27 9.24 -9.78 26.62
N PRO A 28 8.29 -10.14 25.75
CA PRO A 28 8.65 -10.76 24.48
C PRO A 28 9.68 -9.84 23.81
N ALA A 29 10.79 -10.42 23.35
CA ALA A 29 11.72 -9.69 22.50
C ALA A 29 10.91 -9.00 21.38
N PRO A 30 11.22 -7.74 21.01
CA PRO A 30 10.59 -7.15 19.85
C PRO A 30 10.75 -8.13 18.71
N ALA A 31 9.63 -8.58 18.13
CA ALA A 31 9.69 -9.37 16.92
C ALA A 31 10.46 -8.52 15.91
N ASP A 32 11.59 -9.03 15.43
CA ASP A 32 12.28 -8.45 14.29
C ASP A 32 11.22 -8.28 13.21
N GLN A 33 10.85 -7.02 12.95
CA GLN A 33 9.91 -6.75 11.89
C GLN A 33 10.55 -7.30 10.62
N PRO A 34 9.84 -8.13 9.85
CA PRO A 34 10.38 -8.61 8.59
C PRO A 34 10.83 -7.39 7.81
N ALA A 35 12.04 -7.46 7.25
CA ALA A 35 12.55 -6.40 6.39
C ALA A 35 11.47 -6.04 5.36
N LEU A 36 11.26 -4.75 5.13
CA LEU A 36 10.26 -4.27 4.18
C LEU A 36 10.62 -4.83 2.80
N GLU A 37 9.80 -5.73 2.26
CA GLU A 37 10.03 -6.26 0.91
C GLU A 37 9.14 -5.55 -0.12
N HIS A 38 9.69 -5.40 -1.31
CA HIS A 38 9.06 -4.76 -2.45
C HIS A 38 8.80 -5.81 -3.54
N CYS A 39 7.53 -6.11 -3.80
CA CYS A 39 7.18 -7.22 -4.67
C CYS A 39 6.64 -6.77 -6.04
N VAL A 40 7.10 -7.44 -7.09
CA VAL A 40 6.71 -7.22 -8.48
C VAL A 40 5.93 -8.45 -8.96
N LEU A 41 4.74 -8.21 -9.52
CA LEU A 41 3.92 -9.24 -10.15
C LEU A 41 4.21 -9.28 -11.66
N ASP A 42 4.60 -10.45 -12.17
CA ASP A 42 4.67 -10.68 -13.61
C ASP A 42 3.26 -10.97 -14.15
N LEU A 43 2.71 -10.06 -14.95
CA LEU A 43 1.37 -10.22 -15.52
C LEU A 43 1.32 -11.19 -16.72
N ASP A 44 2.45 -11.62 -17.30
CA ASP A 44 2.47 -12.67 -18.33
C ASP A 44 2.46 -14.06 -17.70
N THR A 45 3.30 -14.26 -16.69
CA THR A 45 3.52 -15.59 -16.12
C THR A 45 2.68 -15.83 -14.86
N GLY A 46 2.36 -14.78 -14.09
CA GLY A 46 1.57 -14.83 -12.84
C GLY A 46 2.37 -14.85 -11.52
N PRO A 47 3.62 -15.36 -11.44
CA PRO A 47 4.45 -15.27 -10.25
C PRO A 47 4.75 -13.85 -9.78
N GLN A 48 4.97 -13.74 -8.46
CA GLN A 48 5.44 -12.55 -7.78
C GLN A 48 6.88 -12.78 -7.29
N THR A 49 7.75 -11.79 -7.51
CA THR A 49 9.13 -11.78 -6.99
C THR A 49 9.30 -10.59 -6.05
N CYS A 50 9.87 -10.82 -4.87
CA CYS A 50 10.10 -9.77 -3.86
C CYS A 50 11.58 -9.40 -3.78
N TYR A 51 11.85 -8.12 -3.56
CA TYR A 51 13.17 -7.51 -3.50
C TYR A 51 13.33 -6.77 -2.17
N GLY A 52 14.53 -6.80 -1.60
CA GLY A 52 14.84 -6.07 -0.37
C GLY A 52 14.95 -4.55 -0.57
N GLU A 53 15.18 -4.10 -1.81
CA GLU A 53 15.35 -2.67 -2.14
C GLU A 53 14.28 -2.22 -3.14
N LEU A 54 13.76 -1.02 -2.94
CA LEU A 54 12.72 -0.46 -3.80
C LEU A 54 13.25 -0.18 -5.21
N SER A 55 14.48 0.34 -5.32
CA SER A 55 15.18 0.54 -6.59
C SER A 55 15.31 -0.75 -7.40
N ALA A 56 15.61 -1.89 -6.74
CA ALA A 56 15.66 -3.19 -7.39
C ALA A 56 14.28 -3.66 -7.89
N ALA A 57 13.23 -3.45 -7.10
CA ALA A 57 11.86 -3.75 -7.52
C ALA A 57 11.43 -2.89 -8.72
N PHE A 58 11.71 -1.59 -8.73
CA PHE A 58 11.40 -0.73 -9.88
C PHE A 58 12.22 -1.09 -11.12
N ALA A 59 13.50 -1.43 -10.95
CA ALA A 59 14.32 -1.91 -12.05
C ALA A 59 13.72 -3.17 -12.68
N ALA A 60 13.28 -4.13 -11.85
CA ALA A 60 12.63 -5.33 -12.34
C ALA A 60 11.27 -5.05 -13.01
N ALA A 61 10.44 -4.18 -12.41
CA ALA A 61 9.11 -3.86 -12.92
C ALA A 61 9.12 -3.02 -14.21
N SER A 62 10.20 -2.29 -14.47
CA SER A 62 10.34 -1.38 -15.60
C SER A 62 11.26 -1.89 -16.71
N ASP A 63 11.66 -3.17 -16.66
CA ASP A 63 12.67 -3.76 -17.53
C ASP A 63 13.98 -2.93 -17.56
N GLY A 64 14.36 -2.38 -16.41
CA GLY A 64 15.57 -1.59 -16.21
C GLY A 64 15.48 -0.12 -16.62
N GLN A 65 14.29 0.40 -16.97
CA GLN A 65 14.13 1.82 -17.33
C GLN A 65 14.22 2.76 -16.12
N ILE A 66 13.82 2.29 -14.93
CA ILE A 66 13.88 3.03 -13.68
C ILE A 66 14.87 2.32 -12.77
N THR A 67 16.05 2.92 -12.55
CA THR A 67 17.14 2.30 -11.75
C THR A 67 17.53 3.10 -10.53
N ASP A 68 17.03 4.32 -10.41
CA ASP A 68 17.37 5.32 -9.38
C ASP A 68 16.17 5.71 -8.52
N ALA A 69 15.16 4.83 -8.42
CA ALA A 69 14.00 5.07 -7.57
C ALA A 69 14.44 5.21 -6.09
N PRO A 70 14.06 6.30 -5.39
CA PRO A 70 14.48 6.52 -4.00
C PRO A 70 13.87 5.47 -3.06
N ASP A 71 14.68 4.88 -2.18
CA ASP A 71 14.25 3.73 -1.37
C ASP A 71 13.12 4.01 -0.38
N ASN A 72 12.86 5.29 -0.07
CA ASN A 72 11.78 5.67 0.83
C ASN A 72 11.29 7.12 0.60
N PRO A 73 10.11 7.49 1.14
CA PRO A 73 9.55 8.84 0.95
C PRO A 73 10.45 9.98 1.43
N LYS A 74 11.29 9.75 2.45
CA LYS A 74 12.23 10.77 2.94
C LYS A 74 13.33 11.01 1.91
N ALA A 75 13.91 9.97 1.35
CA ALA A 75 14.88 10.09 0.26
C ALA A 75 14.27 10.79 -0.95
N ALA A 76 13.05 10.40 -1.36
CA ALA A 76 12.33 11.06 -2.45
C ALA A 76 12.10 12.56 -2.21
N SER A 77 11.81 12.97 -0.97
CA SER A 77 11.60 14.39 -0.63
C SER A 77 12.86 15.25 -0.75
N GLN A 78 14.04 14.62 -0.70
CA GLN A 78 15.34 15.29 -0.78
C GLN A 78 15.95 15.18 -2.18
N ASP A 79 15.32 14.45 -3.09
CA ASP A 79 15.78 14.24 -4.45
C ASP A 79 15.53 15.49 -5.32
N SER A 80 16.59 16.05 -5.87
CA SER A 80 16.52 17.29 -6.66
C SER A 80 15.84 17.10 -8.02
N GLY A 81 15.93 15.91 -8.61
CA GLY A 81 15.26 15.58 -9.87
C GLY A 81 13.75 15.54 -9.69
N LEU A 82 13.28 14.84 -8.64
CA LEU A 82 11.87 14.79 -8.27
C LEU A 82 11.34 16.17 -7.85
N GLN A 83 12.13 16.98 -7.15
CA GLN A 83 11.78 18.37 -6.86
C GLN A 83 11.60 19.20 -8.14
N GLY A 84 12.51 19.07 -9.11
CA GLY A 84 12.40 19.74 -10.41
C GLY A 84 11.14 19.33 -11.18
N LEU A 85 10.84 18.03 -11.25
CA LEU A 85 9.62 17.51 -11.90
C LEU A 85 8.35 18.04 -11.23
N ARG A 86 8.36 18.17 -9.89
CA ARG A 86 7.24 18.76 -9.15
C ARG A 86 7.04 20.24 -9.52
N GLU A 87 8.10 21.03 -9.58
CA GLU A 87 8.02 22.45 -9.94
C GLU A 87 7.50 22.63 -11.37
N GLU A 88 7.98 21.82 -12.32
CA GLU A 88 7.51 21.82 -13.71
C GLU A 88 6.02 21.46 -13.80
N THR A 89 5.60 20.43 -13.07
CA THR A 89 4.19 20.01 -13.01
C THR A 89 3.30 21.13 -12.49
N LEU A 90 3.70 21.82 -11.42
CA LEU A 90 2.96 22.95 -10.86
C LEU A 90 2.86 24.13 -11.84
N ARG A 91 3.92 24.39 -12.62
CA ARG A 91 3.90 25.37 -13.71
C ARG A 91 2.89 25.01 -14.78
N LEU A 92 2.93 23.78 -15.29
CA LEU A 92 2.01 23.30 -16.32
C LEU A 92 0.54 23.34 -15.87
N MET A 93 0.27 23.05 -14.59
CA MET A 93 -1.07 23.17 -14.02
C MET A 93 -1.55 24.62 -13.90
N SER A 94 -0.65 25.55 -13.60
CA SER A 94 -0.98 26.99 -13.48
C SER A 94 -1.37 27.60 -14.83
N ASP A 95 -0.75 27.14 -15.92
CA ASP A 95 -1.00 27.66 -17.28
C ASP A 95 -2.25 27.06 -17.93
N SER A 96 -2.71 25.89 -17.48
CA SER A 96 -3.77 25.12 -18.14
C SER A 96 -5.20 25.48 -17.71
N GLY A 97 -5.39 26.45 -16.80
CA GLY A 97 -6.73 26.85 -16.33
C GLY A 97 -7.56 25.65 -15.83
N ALA A 98 -6.89 24.66 -15.24
CA ALA A 98 -7.36 23.29 -15.18
C ALA A 98 -8.57 23.09 -14.26
N SER A 99 -9.42 22.14 -14.67
CA SER A 99 -10.52 21.58 -13.88
C SER A 99 -10.08 21.23 -12.46
N SER A 100 -10.98 21.37 -11.48
CA SER A 100 -10.75 21.06 -10.05
C SER A 100 -10.34 19.62 -9.75
N ARG A 101 -10.19 18.76 -10.77
CA ARG A 101 -9.82 17.36 -10.68
C ARG A 101 -8.66 17.06 -11.63
N VAL A 102 -7.65 16.36 -11.13
CA VAL A 102 -6.47 15.90 -11.86
C VAL A 102 -6.50 14.38 -12.00
N VAL A 103 -6.02 13.85 -13.13
CA VAL A 103 -5.79 12.40 -13.27
C VAL A 103 -4.59 12.04 -12.40
N VAL A 104 -4.78 11.14 -11.45
CA VAL A 104 -3.69 10.68 -10.57
C VAL A 104 -3.17 9.31 -10.97
N GLY A 105 -3.99 8.51 -11.64
CA GLY A 105 -3.55 7.26 -12.21
C GLY A 105 -4.59 6.68 -13.15
N THR A 106 -4.12 5.97 -14.17
CA THR A 106 -4.97 5.15 -15.04
C THR A 106 -4.45 3.73 -14.98
N PHE A 107 -5.31 2.79 -14.60
CA PHE A 107 -5.01 1.37 -14.49
C PHE A 107 -5.69 0.64 -15.64
N PHE A 108 -4.96 -0.24 -16.30
CA PHE A 108 -5.48 -1.05 -17.40
C PHE A 108 -5.56 -2.50 -16.92
N LYS A 109 -6.63 -3.18 -17.33
CA LYS A 109 -6.83 -4.59 -16.99
C LYS A 109 -5.76 -5.47 -17.60
N ASP A 110 -5.36 -5.17 -18.84
CA ASP A 110 -4.40 -5.95 -19.61
C ASP A 110 -3.09 -5.16 -19.84
N LYS A 111 -2.02 -5.85 -20.20
CA LYS A 111 -0.73 -5.22 -20.54
C LYS A 111 -0.84 -4.26 -21.72
N ASN A 112 0.16 -3.38 -21.86
CA ASN A 112 0.29 -2.47 -23.01
C ASN A 112 -0.94 -1.56 -23.21
N TYR A 113 -1.52 -1.07 -22.12
CA TYR A 113 -2.69 -0.19 -22.12
C TYR A 113 -3.96 -0.86 -22.69
N GLY A 114 -4.04 -2.19 -22.64
CA GLY A 114 -5.14 -2.97 -23.19
C GLY A 114 -6.31 -3.20 -22.23
N GLY A 115 -7.43 -3.66 -22.79
CA GLY A 115 -8.61 -4.07 -22.02
C GLY A 115 -9.43 -2.90 -21.48
N GLY A 116 -10.21 -3.17 -20.42
CA GLY A 116 -10.90 -2.12 -19.67
C GLY A 116 -9.93 -1.31 -18.82
N SER A 117 -10.24 -0.04 -18.58
CA SER A 117 -9.44 0.83 -17.73
C SER A 117 -10.25 1.41 -16.57
N LEU A 118 -9.52 1.78 -15.52
CA LEU A 118 -9.99 2.54 -14.37
C LEU A 118 -9.15 3.80 -14.27
N THR A 119 -9.77 4.98 -14.35
CA THR A 119 -9.07 6.26 -14.17
C THR A 119 -9.42 6.85 -12.82
N LEU A 120 -8.41 7.07 -11.99
CA LEU A 120 -8.54 7.72 -10.70
C LEU A 120 -8.34 9.23 -10.86
N PHE A 121 -9.32 9.99 -10.37
CA PHE A 121 -9.26 11.44 -10.33
C PHE A 121 -9.12 11.91 -8.90
N GLY A 122 -8.13 12.77 -8.63
CA GLY A 122 -7.91 13.41 -7.34
C GLY A 122 -8.13 14.92 -7.40
N PRO A 123 -8.20 15.58 -6.24
CA PRO A 123 -8.11 17.04 -6.17
C PRO A 123 -6.73 17.53 -6.62
N GLU A 124 -6.62 18.82 -6.90
CA GLU A 124 -5.34 19.48 -7.17
C GLU A 124 -4.31 19.20 -6.05
N PRO A 125 -3.07 18.80 -6.37
CA PRO A 125 -2.06 18.50 -5.37
C PRO A 125 -1.81 19.67 -4.42
N GLY A 126 -1.86 19.44 -3.11
CA GLY A 126 -1.57 20.45 -2.10
C GLY A 126 -2.76 21.26 -1.58
N LYS A 127 -3.98 21.00 -2.07
CA LYS A 127 -5.22 21.45 -1.39
C LYS A 127 -5.77 20.27 -0.59
N GLY A 128 -5.81 20.43 0.75
CA GLY A 128 -5.96 19.36 1.73
C GLY A 128 -7.14 18.40 1.55
N ASP A 129 -7.03 17.24 2.18
CA ASP A 129 -8.00 16.17 2.46
C ASP A 129 -9.32 16.22 1.67
N GLN A 130 -9.27 15.93 0.37
CA GLN A 130 -10.47 15.65 -0.43
C GLN A 130 -10.43 14.19 -0.90
N ASP A 131 -11.58 13.52 -0.80
CA ASP A 131 -11.72 12.09 -1.09
C ASP A 131 -11.42 11.72 -2.55
N TRP A 132 -10.81 10.55 -2.72
CA TRP A 132 -10.56 9.90 -4.01
C TRP A 132 -11.89 9.45 -4.63
N VAL A 133 -12.13 9.79 -5.90
CA VAL A 133 -13.28 9.26 -6.65
C VAL A 133 -12.78 8.51 -7.87
N ALA A 134 -13.26 7.28 -8.04
CA ALA A 134 -12.99 6.42 -9.17
C ALA A 134 -14.20 6.42 -10.12
N SER A 135 -13.96 6.40 -11.44
CA SER A 135 -14.98 6.35 -12.49
C SER A 135 -14.72 5.24 -13.48
#